data_AF-A0A150SL69-F1
#
_entry.id   AF-A0A150SL69-F1
#
_cell.length_a   1.000
_cell.length_b   1.000
_cell.length_c   1.000
_cell.angle_alpha   90.00
_cell.angle_beta   90.00
_cell.angle_gamma   90.00
#
_symmetry.space_group_name_H-M   'P 1'
#
loop_
_entity.id
_entity.type
_entity.pdbx_description
1 polymer ?
#
loop_
_entity_poly.entity_id
_entity_poly.type
_entity_poly.pdbx_seq_one_letter_code
_entity_poly.pdbx_strand_id
1 'polypeptide(L)'
;MEGTLQEGRRAPEFLAWAPLAAVALFTFNNFWLKGRAPVVLAGKLSDFAACFFLPLFVAALLARVTRWSRARRVALGAVTTALVFTLVKTNAAASAVLDGVCAALGSLVALRSPANRVDPTDLLALPMVLLACWWSNNQGRKR
;
A
#
# COMPACT_ATOMS: atom_id res chain seq x y z
N MET A 1 -31.80 5.22 -12.67
CA MET A 1 -30.45 5.85 -12.78
C MET A 1 -29.62 5.74 -11.49
N GLU A 2 -29.99 4.87 -10.54
CA GLU A 2 -29.23 4.66 -9.28
C GLU A 2 -28.13 3.59 -9.38
N GLY A 3 -28.19 2.70 -10.38
CA GLY A 3 -27.21 1.63 -10.58
C GLY A 3 -25.78 2.15 -10.86
N THR A 4 -25.66 3.21 -11.68
CA THR A 4 -24.37 3.83 -12.02
C THR A 4 -23.77 4.66 -10.88
N LEU A 5 -24.59 5.13 -9.93
CA LEU A 5 -24.14 5.92 -8.76
C LEU A 5 -23.50 5.06 -7.67
N GLN A 6 -23.77 3.75 -7.66
CA GLN A 6 -23.19 2.79 -6.72
C GLN A 6 -21.83 2.27 -7.20
N GLU A 7 -21.62 2.08 -8.50
CA GLU A 7 -20.38 1.52 -9.05
C GLU A 7 -19.16 2.42 -8.85
N GLY A 8 -19.31 3.73 -9.01
CA GLY A 8 -18.19 4.67 -8.83
C GLY A 8 -17.66 4.76 -7.39
N ARG A 9 -18.51 4.42 -6.39
CA ARG A 9 -18.17 4.48 -4.96
C ARG A 9 -17.63 3.18 -4.38
N ARG A 10 -17.75 2.06 -5.11
CA ARG A 10 -17.29 0.74 -4.64
C ARG A 10 -15.86 0.51 -5.13
N ALA A 11 -14.97 0.11 -4.23
CA ALA A 11 -13.59 -0.26 -4.52
C ALA A 11 -13.36 -1.77 -4.27
N PRO A 12 -14.06 -2.66 -5.00
CA PRO A 12 -13.94 -4.10 -4.79
C PRO A 12 -12.53 -4.63 -5.08
N GLU A 13 -11.73 -3.90 -5.87
CA GLU A 13 -10.32 -4.23 -6.11
C GLU A 13 -9.48 -4.25 -4.83
N PHE A 14 -9.76 -3.38 -3.87
CA PHE A 14 -9.07 -3.30 -2.58
C PHE A 14 -9.67 -4.24 -1.54
N LEU A 15 -11.00 -4.36 -1.48
CA LEU A 15 -11.71 -5.24 -0.53
C LEU A 15 -11.68 -6.72 -0.93
N ALA A 16 -10.91 -7.08 -1.95
CA ALA A 16 -10.71 -8.46 -2.34
C ALA A 16 -9.83 -9.20 -1.33
N TRP A 17 -9.87 -10.54 -1.39
CA TRP A 17 -9.10 -11.37 -0.46
C TRP A 17 -7.59 -11.10 -0.55
N ALA A 18 -7.03 -10.81 -1.74
CA ALA A 18 -5.59 -10.68 -1.90
C ALA A 18 -5.01 -9.41 -1.25
N PRO A 19 -5.54 -8.19 -1.45
CA PRO A 19 -5.04 -7.01 -0.73
C PRO A 19 -5.34 -7.07 0.77
N LEU A 20 -6.46 -7.66 1.17
CA LEU A 20 -6.74 -7.90 2.59
C LEU A 20 -5.74 -8.89 3.20
N ALA A 21 -5.35 -9.93 2.47
CA ALA A 21 -4.28 -10.84 2.89
C ALA A 21 -2.93 -10.12 2.97
N ALA A 22 -2.62 -9.19 2.07
CA ALA A 22 -1.41 -8.38 2.15
C ALA A 22 -1.42 -7.44 3.38
N VAL A 23 -2.56 -6.83 3.71
CA VAL A 23 -2.73 -6.05 4.95
C VAL A 23 -2.57 -6.94 6.18
N ALA A 24 -3.20 -8.12 6.19
CA ALA A 24 -3.07 -9.07 7.28
C ALA A 24 -1.61 -9.53 7.46
N LEU A 25 -0.93 -9.83 6.35
CA LEU A 25 0.49 -10.21 6.33
C LEU A 25 1.38 -9.07 6.85
N PHE A 26 1.14 -7.83 6.38
CA PHE A 26 1.87 -6.65 6.83
C PHE A 26 1.73 -6.45 8.35
N THR A 27 0.49 -6.49 8.84
CA THR A 27 0.18 -6.35 10.27
C THR A 27 0.81 -7.47 11.08
N PHE A 28 0.58 -8.73 10.70
CA PHE A 28 1.16 -9.88 11.39
C PHE A 28 2.69 -9.83 11.41
N ASN A 29 3.30 -9.44 10.29
CA ASN A 29 4.74 -9.31 10.18
C ASN A 29 5.31 -8.22 11.11
N ASN A 30 4.65 -7.05 11.17
CA ASN A 30 5.09 -5.94 12.02
C ASN A 30 4.91 -6.22 13.51
N PHE A 31 3.83 -6.88 13.92
CA PHE A 31 3.54 -7.14 15.33
C PHE A 31 4.18 -8.42 15.87
N TRP A 32 4.38 -9.43 15.02
CA TRP A 32 4.78 -10.77 15.47
C TRP A 32 6.12 -11.23 14.92
N LEU A 33 6.38 -11.09 13.61
CA LEU A 33 7.61 -11.62 13.01
C LEU A 33 8.84 -10.75 13.30
N LYS A 34 8.71 -9.43 13.40
CA LYS A 34 9.87 -8.57 13.66
C LYS A 34 10.56 -8.83 15.00
N GLY A 35 9.93 -9.57 15.92
CA GLY A 35 10.56 -10.08 17.14
C GLY A 35 11.20 -11.47 17.04
N ARG A 36 11.03 -12.20 15.93
CA ARG A 36 11.41 -13.63 15.79
C ARG A 36 12.13 -14.00 14.48
N ALA A 37 12.01 -13.20 13.44
CA ALA A 37 12.62 -13.44 12.13
C ALA A 37 13.83 -12.52 11.91
N PRO A 38 14.76 -12.87 10.99
CA PRO A 38 15.84 -11.97 10.59
C PRO A 38 15.28 -10.63 10.15
N VAL A 39 15.77 -9.54 10.75
CA VAL A 39 15.28 -8.15 10.55
C VAL A 39 15.18 -7.80 9.07
N VAL A 40 16.12 -8.29 8.25
CA VAL A 40 16.17 -8.08 6.80
C VAL A 40 14.97 -8.72 6.08
N LEU A 41 14.62 -9.96 6.41
CA LEU A 41 13.54 -10.68 5.74
C LEU A 41 12.16 -10.10 6.13
N ALA A 42 11.98 -9.80 7.41
CA ALA A 42 10.76 -9.16 7.90
C ALA A 42 10.59 -7.73 7.34
N GLY A 43 11.68 -6.99 7.14
CA GLY A 43 11.65 -5.68 6.47
C GLY A 43 11.10 -5.80 5.05
N LYS A 44 11.72 -6.65 4.23
CA LYS A 44 11.36 -6.81 2.81
C LYS A 44 9.95 -7.31 2.61
N LEU A 45 9.48 -8.24 3.44
CA LEU A 45 8.10 -8.75 3.34
C LEU A 45 7.07 -7.64 3.55
N SER A 46 7.36 -6.72 4.48
CA SER A 46 6.54 -5.53 4.73
C SER A 46 6.50 -4.61 3.51
N ASP A 47 7.64 -4.42 2.85
CA ASP A 47 7.77 -3.58 1.66
C ASP A 47 7.01 -4.17 0.47
N PHE A 48 7.15 -5.49 0.23
CA PHE A 48 6.37 -6.19 -0.81
C PHE A 48 4.87 -6.07 -0.57
N ALA A 49 4.42 -6.26 0.67
CA ALA A 49 3.01 -6.12 1.02
C ALA A 49 2.54 -4.67 0.79
N ALA A 50 3.29 -3.68 1.27
CA ALA A 50 2.96 -2.26 1.10
C ALA A 50 2.88 -1.86 -0.37
N CYS A 51 3.88 -2.21 -1.19
CA CYS A 51 3.89 -1.93 -2.62
C CYS A 51 2.74 -2.61 -3.36
N PHE A 52 2.20 -3.74 -2.87
CA PHE A 52 1.02 -4.37 -3.45
C PHE A 52 -0.31 -3.70 -3.04
N PHE A 53 -0.53 -3.45 -1.74
CA PHE A 53 -1.85 -2.97 -1.28
C PHE A 53 -2.01 -1.44 -1.39
N LEU A 54 -0.94 -0.66 -1.21
CA LEU A 54 -1.01 0.81 -1.14
C LEU A 54 -1.58 1.46 -2.42
N PRO A 55 -1.23 1.01 -3.65
CA PRO A 55 -1.82 1.54 -4.87
C PRO A 55 -3.34 1.37 -4.91
N LEU A 56 -3.83 0.22 -4.42
CA LEU A 56 -5.25 -0.12 -4.37
C LEU A 56 -5.97 0.64 -3.27
N PHE A 57 -5.31 0.87 -2.14
CA PHE A 57 -5.82 1.69 -1.05
C PHE A 57 -6.03 3.15 -1.50
N VAL A 58 -5.02 3.74 -2.15
CA VAL A 58 -5.15 5.10 -2.73
C VAL A 58 -6.27 5.15 -3.77
N ALA A 59 -6.35 4.15 -4.65
CA ALA A 59 -7.43 4.06 -5.62
C ALA A 59 -8.83 3.96 -4.97
N ALA A 60 -8.93 3.26 -3.83
CA ALA A 60 -10.16 3.15 -3.06
C ALA A 60 -10.55 4.47 -2.40
N LEU A 61 -9.59 5.20 -1.81
CA LEU A 61 -9.82 6.55 -1.28
C LEU A 61 -10.31 7.50 -2.38
N LEU A 62 -9.64 7.49 -3.53
CA LEU A 62 -10.04 8.30 -4.69
C LEU A 62 -11.45 7.94 -5.18
N ALA A 63 -11.91 6.69 -5.05
CA ALA A 63 -13.28 6.29 -5.38
C ALA A 63 -14.34 6.98 -4.50
N ARG A 64 -13.96 7.40 -3.29
CA ARG A 64 -14.86 8.06 -2.34
C ARG A 64 -15.03 9.54 -2.64
N VAL A 65 -14.01 10.16 -3.23
CA VAL A 65 -13.94 11.63 -3.43
C VAL A 65 -13.99 12.05 -4.91
N THR A 66 -13.77 11.12 -5.85
CA THR A 66 -13.78 11.39 -7.30
C THR A 66 -14.74 10.47 -8.03
N ARG A 67 -15.11 10.85 -9.26
CA ARG A 67 -15.85 10.01 -10.21
C ARG A 67 -14.95 9.44 -11.32
N TRP A 68 -13.66 9.33 -11.05
CA TRP A 68 -12.71 8.86 -12.06
C TRP A 68 -12.87 7.37 -12.35
N SER A 69 -12.53 6.99 -13.59
CA SER A 69 -12.46 5.58 -13.98
C SER A 69 -11.50 4.81 -13.07
N ARG A 70 -11.79 3.53 -12.84
CA ARG A 70 -10.92 2.64 -12.05
C ARG A 70 -9.48 2.71 -12.55
N ALA A 71 -9.27 2.61 -13.87
CA ALA A 71 -7.94 2.65 -14.47
C ALA A 71 -7.17 3.92 -14.07
N ARG A 72 -7.81 5.10 -14.10
CA ARG A 72 -7.18 6.35 -13.69
C ARG A 72 -6.86 6.40 -12.19
N ARG A 73 -7.78 5.94 -11.33
CA ARG A 73 -7.58 5.88 -9.87
C ARG A 73 -6.42 4.95 -9.50
N VAL A 74 -6.36 3.77 -10.11
CA VAL A 74 -5.31 2.77 -9.89
C VAL A 74 -3.97 3.26 -10.44
N ALA A 75 -3.95 3.86 -11.64
CA ALA A 75 -2.74 4.44 -12.20
C ALA A 75 -2.17 5.54 -11.30
N LEU A 76 -3.02 6.45 -10.80
CA LEU A 76 -2.57 7.47 -9.86
C LEU A 76 -2.07 6.86 -8.55
N GLY A 77 -2.78 5.89 -7.98
CA GLY A 77 -2.33 5.17 -6.79
C GLY A 77 -0.99 4.47 -6.98
N ALA A 78 -0.76 3.87 -8.15
CA ALA A 78 0.49 3.22 -8.50
C ALA A 78 1.65 4.20 -8.63
N VAL A 79 1.46 5.31 -9.35
CA VAL A 79 2.47 6.36 -9.50
C VAL A 79 2.80 6.97 -8.15
N THR A 80 1.79 7.35 -7.36
CA THR A 80 2.00 7.91 -6.02
C THR A 80 2.75 6.93 -5.11
N THR A 81 2.35 5.66 -5.10
CA THR A 81 3.02 4.62 -4.29
C THR A 81 4.48 4.46 -4.72
N ALA A 82 4.75 4.30 -6.02
CA ALA A 82 6.10 4.11 -6.52
C ALA A 82 7.01 5.30 -6.21
N LEU A 83 6.52 6.53 -6.39
CA LEU A 83 7.26 7.74 -6.10
C LEU A 83 7.56 7.89 -4.60
N VAL A 84 6.53 7.78 -3.75
CA VAL A 84 6.69 7.91 -2.29
C VAL A 84 7.61 6.81 -1.75
N PHE A 85 7.40 5.56 -2.17
CA PHE A 85 8.22 4.44 -1.74
C PHE A 85 9.69 4.60 -2.16
N THR A 86 9.93 4.97 -3.44
CA THR A 86 11.29 5.21 -3.94
C THR A 86 11.96 6.33 -3.16
N LEU A 87 11.26 7.45 -2.95
CA LEU A 87 11.79 8.60 -2.23
C LEU A 87 12.16 8.23 -0.79
N VAL A 88 11.27 7.53 -0.08
CA VAL A 88 11.51 7.12 1.32
C VAL A 88 12.64 6.10 1.46
N LYS A 89 12.81 5.19 0.48
CA LYS A 89 13.85 4.16 0.51
C LYS A 89 15.22 4.65 0.01
N THR A 90 15.28 5.81 -0.64
CA THR A 90 16.53 6.38 -1.19
C THR A 90 16.99 7.66 -0.48
N ASN A 91 16.11 8.35 0.24
CA ASN A 91 16.40 9.63 0.88
C ASN A 91 16.10 9.59 2.38
N ALA A 92 17.13 9.84 3.20
CA ALA A 92 17.02 9.82 4.66
C ALA A 92 16.10 10.91 5.23
N ALA A 93 16.07 12.10 4.63
CA ALA A 93 15.17 13.16 5.06
C ALA A 93 13.70 12.77 4.81
N ALA A 94 13.42 12.17 3.65
CA ALA A 94 12.08 11.67 3.34
C ALA A 94 11.66 10.52 4.27
N SER A 95 12.60 9.62 4.59
CA SER A 95 12.37 8.56 5.59
C SER A 95 12.03 9.14 6.96
N ALA A 96 12.76 10.16 7.42
CA ALA A 96 12.50 10.81 8.70
C ALA A 96 11.12 11.48 8.76
N VAL A 97 10.68 12.08 7.64
CA VAL A 97 9.31 12.62 7.53
C VAL A 97 8.27 11.52 7.65
N LEU A 98 8.46 10.38 6.97
CA LEU A 98 7.54 9.24 7.09
C LEU A 98 7.51 8.71 8.53
N ASP A 99 8.65 8.54 9.17
CA ASP A 99 8.74 8.09 10.56
C ASP A 99 8.01 9.05 11.50
N GLY A 100 8.13 10.36 11.29
CA GLY A 100 7.39 11.38 12.04
C GLY A 100 5.87 11.25 11.87
N VAL A 101 5.40 11.06 10.63
CA VAL A 101 3.97 10.82 10.34
C VAL A 101 3.49 9.52 10.99
N CYS A 102 4.25 8.43 10.85
CA CYS A 102 3.92 7.14 11.45
C CYS A 102 3.93 7.20 12.98
N ALA A 103 4.83 7.96 13.60
CA ALA A 103 4.86 8.18 15.04
C ALA A 103 3.66 8.99 15.52
N ALA A 104 3.28 10.05 14.79
CA ALA A 104 2.12 10.87 15.10
C ALA A 104 0.81 10.08 14.95
N LEU A 105 0.68 9.25 13.92
CA LEU A 105 -0.49 8.37 13.76
C LEU A 105 -0.50 7.24 14.78
N GLY A 106 0.67 6.63 15.06
CA GLY A 106 0.82 5.55 16.01
C GLY A 106 0.48 5.96 17.44
N SER A 107 0.82 7.19 17.84
CA SER A 107 0.49 7.71 19.17
C SER A 107 -1.02 7.83 19.41
N LEU A 108 -1.82 8.10 18.36
CA LEU A 108 -3.29 8.15 18.46
C LEU A 108 -3.92 6.79 18.79
N VAL A 109 -3.21 5.70 18.51
CA VAL A 109 -3.70 4.32 18.67
C VAL A 109 -2.78 3.46 19.56
N ALA A 110 -1.87 4.08 20.31
CA ALA A 110 -0.87 3.43 21.16
C ALA A 110 -0.01 2.37 20.44
N LEU A 111 0.22 2.53 19.14
CA LEU A 111 1.05 1.65 18.32
C LEU A 111 2.45 2.25 18.12
N ARG A 112 3.48 1.43 18.33
CA ARG A 112 4.87 1.79 17.99
C ARG A 112 5.24 1.21 16.64
N SER A 113 5.62 2.07 15.70
CA SER A 113 6.20 1.65 14.43
C SER A 113 7.73 1.62 14.55
N PRO A 114 8.40 0.54 14.14
CA PRO A 114 9.86 0.55 13.98
C PRO A 114 10.28 1.63 12.99
N ALA A 115 11.41 2.30 13.26
CA ALA A 115 11.95 3.30 12.34
C ALA A 115 12.19 2.68 10.96
N ASN A 116 11.83 3.43 9.90
CA ASN A 116 12.08 3.00 8.54
C ASN A 116 13.58 3.05 8.25
N ARG A 117 14.08 2.00 7.57
CA ARG A 117 15.47 1.92 7.13
C ARG A 117 15.55 2.36 5.68
N VAL A 118 16.50 3.24 5.39
CA VAL A 118 16.86 3.64 4.03
C VAL A 118 17.74 2.53 3.45
N ASP A 119 17.19 1.74 2.53
CA ASP A 119 17.87 0.66 1.83
C ASP A 119 17.40 0.64 0.36
N PRO A 120 18.25 1.06 -0.60
CA PRO A 120 17.90 1.03 -2.02
C PRO A 120 17.57 -0.37 -2.57
N THR A 121 17.99 -1.45 -1.89
CA THR A 121 17.62 -2.81 -2.31
C THR A 121 16.14 -3.10 -2.10
N ASP A 122 15.44 -2.28 -1.31
CA ASP A 122 13.99 -2.38 -1.13
C ASP A 122 13.21 -1.96 -2.39
N LEU A 123 13.85 -1.28 -3.35
CA LEU A 123 13.25 -0.99 -4.67
C LEU A 123 12.89 -2.27 -5.45
N LEU A 124 13.42 -3.42 -5.06
CA LEU A 124 12.96 -4.74 -5.55
C LEU A 124 11.49 -5.03 -5.22
N ALA A 125 10.85 -4.25 -4.33
CA ALA A 125 9.41 -4.33 -4.06
C ALA A 125 8.54 -3.61 -5.10
N LEU A 126 9.10 -2.69 -5.91
CA LEU A 126 8.35 -1.93 -6.93
C LEU A 126 7.56 -2.80 -7.95
N PRO A 127 8.03 -3.98 -8.37
CA PRO A 127 7.23 -4.89 -9.20
C PRO A 127 5.86 -5.25 -8.59
N MET A 128 5.69 -5.19 -7.26
CA MET A 128 4.39 -5.42 -6.63
C MET A 128 3.38 -4.31 -6.93
N VAL A 129 3.84 -3.09 -7.23
CA VAL A 129 2.97 -2.01 -7.71
C VAL A 129 2.39 -2.37 -9.09
N LEU A 130 3.21 -2.96 -9.97
CA LEU A 130 2.75 -3.45 -11.27
C LEU A 130 1.79 -4.63 -11.10
N LEU A 131 2.08 -5.54 -10.15
CA LEU A 131 1.19 -6.64 -9.80
C LEU A 131 -0.17 -6.14 -9.30
N ALA A 132 -0.21 -5.06 -8.52
CA ALA A 132 -1.43 -4.43 -8.05
C ALA A 132 -2.27 -3.88 -9.22
N CYS A 133 -1.63 -3.21 -10.19
CA CYS A 133 -2.28 -2.76 -11.42
C CYS A 133 -2.86 -3.92 -12.23
N TRP A 134 -2.07 -4.98 -12.42
CA TRP A 134 -2.51 -6.19 -13.13
C TRP A 134 -3.70 -6.86 -12.43
N TRP A 135 -3.63 -7.00 -11.10
CA TRP A 135 -4.69 -7.56 -10.28
C TRP A 135 -6.00 -6.78 -10.44
N SER A 136 -5.93 -5.45 -10.34
CA SER A 136 -7.09 -4.58 -10.49
C SER A 136 -7.74 -4.67 -11.88
N ASN A 137 -6.92 -4.78 -12.92
CA ASN A 137 -7.39 -4.98 -14.30
C ASN A 137 -8.12 -6.33 -14.46
N ASN A 138 -7.58 -7.41 -13.90
CA ASN A 138 -8.20 -8.73 -13.97
C ASN A 138 -9.51 -8.82 -13.18
N GLN A 139 -9.63 -8.07 -12.08
CA GLN A 139 -10.89 -7.95 -11.32
C GLN A 139 -11.98 -7.19 -12.10
N GLY A 140 -11.59 -6.30 -13.01
CA GLY A 140 -12.53 -5.61 -13.91
C GLY A 140 -13.07 -6.46 -15.05
N ARG A 141 -12.36 -7.54 -15.44
CA ARG A 141 -12.79 -8.44 -16.53
C ARG A 141 -13.75 -9.53 -16.10
N LYS A 142 -13.84 -9.81 -14.79
CA LYS A 142 -14.69 -10.86 -14.21
C LYS A 142 -16.08 -10.36 -13.80
N ARG A 143 -16.41 -9.11 -14.10
CA ARG A 143 -17.72 -8.47 -13.87
C ARG A 143 -18.24 -7.94 -15.20
#